data_AF-A0A321LX77-F1
#
_entry.id   AF-A0A321LX77-F1
#
_cell.length_a   1.000
_cell.length_b   1.000
_cell.length_c   1.000
_cell.angle_alpha   90.00
_cell.angle_beta   90.00
_cell.angle_gamma   90.00
#
_symmetry.space_group_name_H-M   'P 1'
#
loop_
_entity.id
_entity.type
_entity.pdbx_description
1 polymer ?
#
loop_
_entity_poly.entity_id
_entity_poly.type
_entity_poly.pdbx_seq_one_letter_code
_entity_poly.pdbx_strand_id
1 'polypeptide(L)'
;MVAQNSAQQMTTARKKLWCVCGIGVVLATALSTFAGNRHAQPGMDEAAGPDGIPGFLRLDSAADKEAFRQWFAVIAEYQALRPTRELPAEVGDCAALLRYAYRNALQAHTATWLAENSLESLAFLPSVRKYSYPHTPLGAALFRVRPPGEGGALRASFAEFADAHTLQQFNTFFVSRDVRLAQPGDLLFYRQLEQNSPYHSVIFVGTASSSEVGLKMAASWCTTPAPAASLLERCAA
;
A
#
# COMPACT_ATOMS: atom_id res chain seq x y z
N MET A 1 -29.48 46.87 -22.53
CA MET A 1 -28.81 46.90 -23.86
C MET A 1 -27.66 47.89 -23.75
N VAL A 2 -26.43 47.41 -24.01
CA VAL A 2 -25.34 48.12 -24.73
C VAL A 2 -24.76 49.37 -24.02
N ALA A 3 -23.46 49.61 -23.89
CA ALA A 3 -22.24 48.83 -24.11
C ALA A 3 -21.06 49.55 -23.41
N GLN A 4 -20.05 48.75 -23.10
CA GLN A 4 -18.59 49.00 -23.16
C GLN A 4 -18.12 50.34 -23.77
N ASN A 5 -17.08 50.96 -23.20
CA ASN A 5 -15.76 50.90 -23.85
C ASN A 5 -14.57 51.42 -23.03
N SER A 6 -13.48 50.69 -23.22
CA SER A 6 -12.11 50.87 -22.76
C SER A 6 -11.41 52.03 -23.47
N ALA A 7 -10.43 52.65 -22.81
CA ALA A 7 -9.33 53.33 -23.49
C ALA A 7 -8.06 53.33 -22.62
N GLN A 8 -7.13 52.43 -22.94
CA GLN A 8 -5.71 52.61 -22.66
C GLN A 8 -5.19 53.75 -23.53
N GLN A 9 -4.28 54.58 -23.01
CA GLN A 9 -3.28 55.21 -23.86
C GLN A 9 -1.96 55.44 -23.13
N MET A 10 -0.92 54.96 -23.80
CA MET A 10 0.49 54.98 -23.44
C MET A 10 1.06 56.40 -23.45
N THR A 11 1.97 56.70 -22.52
CA THR A 11 2.98 57.74 -22.69
C THR A 11 4.37 57.14 -22.49
N THR A 12 5.01 56.84 -23.63
CA THR A 12 6.46 56.71 -23.77
C THR A 12 7.14 58.03 -23.45
N ALA A 13 8.19 58.04 -22.61
CA ALA A 13 9.35 58.92 -22.81
C ALA A 13 10.49 58.73 -21.78
N ARG A 14 11.69 58.58 -22.37
CA ARG A 14 12.99 59.16 -21.97
C ARG A 14 13.88 58.43 -20.94
N LYS A 15 14.78 57.63 -21.54
CA LYS A 15 16.24 57.58 -21.31
C LYS A 15 16.78 58.66 -20.36
N LYS A 16 17.50 58.25 -19.31
CA LYS A 16 18.66 58.96 -18.76
C LYS A 16 19.64 57.97 -18.14
N LEU A 17 20.81 57.92 -18.77
CA LEU A 17 22.04 57.23 -18.41
C LEU A 17 22.78 58.07 -17.36
N TRP A 18 22.97 57.57 -16.14
CA TRP A 18 23.85 58.20 -15.14
C TRP A 18 24.85 57.20 -14.56
N CYS A 19 26.08 57.68 -14.44
CA CYS A 19 27.32 57.02 -14.03
C CYS A 19 27.34 56.41 -12.63
N VAL A 20 28.02 55.26 -12.56
CA VAL A 20 29.12 54.89 -11.64
C VAL A 20 29.23 55.61 -10.29
N CYS A 21 29.09 54.86 -9.20
CA CYS A 21 30.12 54.77 -8.16
C CYS A 21 29.87 53.53 -7.30
N GLY A 22 30.91 52.70 -7.15
CA GLY A 22 30.85 51.45 -6.42
C GLY A 22 30.76 51.64 -4.91
N ILE A 23 30.22 50.63 -4.25
CA ILE A 23 30.67 50.10 -2.94
C ILE A 23 30.38 48.61 -3.02
N GLY A 24 31.43 47.81 -2.97
CA GLY A 24 31.32 46.36 -2.84
C GLY A 24 30.76 46.02 -1.47
N VAL A 25 29.57 45.43 -1.45
CA VAL A 25 29.09 44.65 -0.32
C VAL A 25 29.11 43.20 -0.76
N VAL A 26 30.11 42.45 -0.30
CA VAL A 26 30.14 41.00 -0.40
C VAL A 26 29.08 40.48 0.56
N LEU A 27 27.86 40.25 0.05
CA LEU A 27 26.86 39.49 0.77
C LEU A 27 27.31 38.02 0.73
N ALA A 28 27.86 37.53 1.84
CA ALA A 28 28.11 36.11 2.04
C ALA A 28 26.77 35.38 1.99
N THR A 29 26.46 34.81 0.84
CA THR A 29 25.36 33.85 0.71
C THR A 29 25.79 32.60 1.45
N ALA A 30 25.22 32.39 2.64
CA ALA A 30 25.28 31.10 3.30
C ALA A 30 24.55 30.09 2.40
N LEU A 31 25.30 29.40 1.54
CA LEU A 31 24.85 28.18 0.90
C LEU A 31 24.56 27.18 2.01
N SER A 32 23.30 27.16 2.44
CA SER A 32 22.76 26.05 3.20
C SER A 32 22.87 24.84 2.28
N THR A 33 23.89 24.02 2.51
CA THR A 33 23.99 22.68 1.95
C THR A 33 22.80 21.91 2.50
N PHE A 34 21.69 21.94 1.76
CA PHE A 34 20.64 20.96 1.92
C PHE A 34 21.29 19.63 1.52
N ALA A 35 21.86 18.94 2.51
CA ALA A 35 22.20 17.53 2.40
C ALA A 35 20.86 16.81 2.23
N GLY A 36 20.34 16.83 1.00
CA GLY A 36 19.23 16.00 0.61
C GLY A 36 19.63 14.58 0.93
N ASN A 37 18.92 13.98 1.90
CA ASN A 37 18.90 12.55 2.09
C ASN A 37 18.39 11.94 0.78
N ARG A 38 19.29 11.72 -0.18
CA ARG A 38 19.06 10.83 -1.30
C ARG A 38 19.06 9.44 -0.66
N HIS A 39 17.92 9.01 -0.14
CA HIS A 39 17.64 7.59 -0.08
C HIS A 39 17.79 7.11 -1.52
N ALA A 40 18.95 6.51 -1.82
CA ALA A 40 19.18 5.85 -3.08
C ALA A 40 18.01 4.89 -3.27
N GLN A 41 17.19 5.12 -4.30
CA GLN A 41 16.22 4.11 -4.66
C GLN A 41 17.02 2.86 -5.03
N PRO A 42 16.85 1.73 -4.34
CA PRO A 42 17.52 0.50 -4.74
C PRO A 42 17.17 0.25 -6.21
N GLY A 43 18.21 0.07 -7.01
CA GLY A 43 18.05 -0.19 -8.44
C GLY A 43 17.16 -1.42 -8.64
N MET A 44 16.41 -1.44 -9.74
CA MET A 44 15.56 -2.57 -10.14
C MET A 44 16.36 -3.90 -10.32
N ASP A 45 17.69 -3.83 -10.22
CA ASP A 45 18.66 -4.92 -10.35
C ASP A 45 19.05 -5.56 -9.01
N GLU A 46 18.42 -5.18 -7.89
CA GLU A 46 18.62 -5.86 -6.61
C GLU A 46 18.20 -7.33 -6.70
N ALA A 47 19.10 -8.23 -6.30
CA ALA A 47 18.84 -9.66 -6.33
C ALA A 47 17.58 -10.02 -5.53
N ALA A 48 16.73 -10.86 -6.12
CA ALA A 48 15.51 -11.32 -5.47
C ALA A 48 15.84 -12.19 -4.26
N GLY A 49 15.05 -12.05 -3.18
CA GLY A 49 15.17 -12.90 -2.00
C GLY A 49 14.83 -14.38 -2.29
N PRO A 50 14.86 -15.26 -1.28
CA PRO A 50 14.55 -16.69 -1.44
C PRO A 50 13.12 -16.98 -1.94
N ASP A 51 12.18 -16.05 -1.74
CA ASP A 51 10.81 -16.07 -2.28
C ASP A 51 10.72 -15.49 -3.71
N GLY A 52 11.85 -15.09 -4.28
CA GLY A 52 11.99 -14.41 -5.56
C GLY A 52 11.29 -13.05 -5.65
N ILE A 53 10.99 -12.40 -4.52
CA ILE A 53 10.55 -10.99 -4.48
C ILE A 53 11.78 -10.09 -4.30
N PRO A 54 12.07 -9.18 -5.26
CA PRO A 54 13.13 -8.18 -5.14
C PRO A 54 13.03 -7.33 -3.87
N GLY A 55 14.16 -7.00 -3.26
CA GLY A 55 14.23 -6.21 -2.03
C GLY A 55 13.55 -4.85 -2.17
N PHE A 56 13.73 -4.17 -3.30
CA PHE A 56 13.05 -2.90 -3.56
C PHE A 56 11.52 -2.99 -3.45
N LEU A 57 10.87 -4.13 -3.74
CA LEU A 57 9.41 -4.26 -3.59
C LEU A 57 8.94 -4.39 -2.13
N ARG A 58 9.84 -4.59 -1.17
CA ARG A 58 9.47 -4.77 0.24
C ARG A 58 9.35 -3.45 0.98
N LEU A 59 8.61 -3.44 2.08
CA LEU A 59 8.72 -2.36 3.07
C LEU A 59 9.95 -2.65 3.94
N ASP A 60 10.91 -1.74 3.96
CA ASP A 60 12.21 -2.00 4.61
C ASP A 60 12.17 -1.63 6.10
N SER A 61 11.41 -0.58 6.44
CA SER A 61 11.36 -0.06 7.81
C SER A 61 10.30 -0.78 8.64
N ALA A 62 10.59 -1.03 9.92
CA ALA A 62 9.61 -1.59 10.86
C ALA A 62 8.39 -0.67 11.00
N ALA A 63 8.58 0.65 10.93
CA ALA A 63 7.51 1.63 10.97
C ALA A 63 6.56 1.51 9.77
N ASP A 64 7.07 1.35 8.54
CA ASP A 64 6.20 1.17 7.37
C ASP A 64 5.46 -0.17 7.41
N LYS A 65 6.13 -1.23 7.87
CA LYS A 65 5.48 -2.54 8.06
C LYS A 65 4.33 -2.45 9.05
N GLU A 66 4.53 -1.77 10.19
CA GLU A 66 3.50 -1.59 11.20
C GLU A 66 2.36 -0.70 10.69
N ALA A 67 2.68 0.43 10.06
CA ALA A 67 1.69 1.31 9.42
C ALA A 67 0.82 0.55 8.41
N PHE A 68 1.45 -0.24 7.54
CA PHE A 68 0.74 -1.08 6.58
C PHE A 68 -0.19 -2.06 7.29
N ARG A 69 0.29 -2.78 8.31
CA ARG A 69 -0.51 -3.77 9.05
C ARG A 69 -1.72 -3.14 9.73
N GLN A 70 -1.55 -2.00 10.39
CA GLN A 70 -2.63 -1.28 11.05
C GLN A 70 -3.70 -0.84 10.07
N TRP A 71 -3.31 -0.18 8.96
CA TRP A 71 -4.26 0.22 7.93
C TRP A 71 -4.94 -0.97 7.26
N PHE A 72 -4.17 -2.01 6.96
CA PHE A 72 -4.69 -3.21 6.32
C PHE A 72 -5.77 -3.88 7.19
N ALA A 73 -5.53 -4.01 8.50
CA ALA A 73 -6.50 -4.58 9.43
C ALA A 73 -7.73 -3.68 9.61
N VAL A 74 -7.53 -2.38 9.87
CA VAL A 74 -8.66 -1.48 10.17
C VAL A 74 -9.56 -1.24 8.95
N ILE A 75 -8.99 -1.18 7.74
CA ILE A 75 -9.79 -1.07 6.51
C ILE A 75 -10.61 -2.35 6.30
N ALA A 76 -10.01 -3.51 6.54
CA ALA A 76 -10.72 -4.79 6.42
C ALA A 76 -11.88 -4.89 7.42
N GLU A 77 -11.64 -4.54 8.68
CA GLU A 77 -12.67 -4.49 9.73
C GLU A 77 -13.77 -3.50 9.37
N TYR A 78 -13.39 -2.27 9.01
CA TYR A 78 -14.33 -1.22 8.65
C TYR A 78 -15.27 -1.70 7.56
N GLN A 79 -14.75 -2.24 6.45
CA GLN A 79 -15.60 -2.72 5.36
C GLN A 79 -16.41 -3.96 5.74
N ALA A 80 -15.86 -4.89 6.54
CA ALA A 80 -16.58 -6.09 6.96
C ALA A 80 -17.82 -5.78 7.83
N LEU A 81 -17.81 -4.66 8.56
CA LEU A 81 -18.94 -4.22 9.39
C LEU A 81 -19.99 -3.42 8.61
N ARG A 82 -19.73 -3.06 7.34
CA ARG A 82 -20.67 -2.26 6.54
C ARG A 82 -21.79 -3.09 5.92
N PRO A 83 -22.98 -2.50 5.72
CA PRO A 83 -24.02 -3.11 4.90
C PRO A 83 -23.52 -3.33 3.46
N THR A 84 -23.85 -4.48 2.85
CA THR A 84 -23.40 -4.85 1.49
C THR A 84 -23.68 -3.78 0.44
N ARG A 85 -24.81 -3.06 0.54
CA ARG A 85 -25.19 -1.98 -0.39
C ARG A 85 -24.23 -0.78 -0.37
N GLU A 86 -23.40 -0.67 0.67
CA GLU A 86 -22.49 0.45 0.88
C GLU A 86 -21.02 0.05 0.67
N LEU A 87 -20.76 -1.24 0.41
CA LEU A 87 -19.43 -1.71 0.07
C LEU A 87 -18.97 -1.07 -1.24
N PRO A 88 -17.66 -0.76 -1.38
CA PRO A 88 -17.09 -0.41 -2.66
C PRO A 88 -17.42 -1.49 -3.70
N ALA A 89 -17.76 -1.09 -4.93
CA ALA A 89 -18.22 -2.00 -5.98
C ALA A 89 -17.22 -3.13 -6.31
N GLU A 90 -15.93 -2.92 -6.05
CA GLU A 90 -14.91 -3.95 -6.25
C GLU A 90 -14.91 -5.04 -5.18
N VAL A 91 -15.52 -4.81 -4.01
CA VAL A 91 -15.56 -5.76 -2.88
C VAL A 91 -16.76 -6.69 -3.02
N GLY A 92 -16.62 -7.69 -3.88
CA GLY A 92 -17.65 -8.72 -4.14
C GLY A 92 -17.38 -10.08 -3.48
N ASP A 93 -16.17 -10.33 -3.01
CA ASP A 93 -15.77 -11.59 -2.38
C ASP A 93 -14.64 -11.37 -1.35
N CYS A 94 -14.26 -12.45 -0.67
CA CYS A 94 -13.23 -12.42 0.38
C CYS A 94 -11.82 -12.01 -0.14
N ALA A 95 -11.44 -12.43 -1.34
CA ALA A 95 -10.16 -12.05 -1.95
C ALA A 95 -10.20 -10.61 -2.47
N ALA A 96 -11.37 -10.14 -2.88
CA ALA A 96 -11.60 -8.77 -3.30
C ALA A 96 -11.48 -7.80 -2.12
N LEU A 97 -12.03 -8.13 -0.95
CA LEU A 97 -11.79 -7.38 0.29
C LEU A 97 -10.30 -7.31 0.62
N LEU A 98 -9.58 -8.43 0.49
CA LEU A 98 -8.13 -8.48 0.72
C LEU A 98 -7.38 -7.54 -0.20
N ARG A 99 -7.64 -7.61 -1.51
CA ARG A 99 -7.00 -6.73 -2.48
C ARG A 99 -7.35 -5.26 -2.26
N TYR A 100 -8.61 -4.98 -1.91
CA TYR A 100 -9.06 -3.63 -1.56
C TYR A 100 -8.31 -3.08 -0.36
N ALA A 101 -8.25 -3.81 0.75
CA ALA A 101 -7.56 -3.39 1.96
C ALA A 101 -6.06 -3.20 1.70
N TYR A 102 -5.43 -4.10 0.94
CA TYR A 102 -4.01 -4.02 0.61
C TYR A 102 -3.67 -2.75 -0.18
N ARG A 103 -4.45 -2.43 -1.23
CA ARG A 103 -4.29 -1.20 -2.01
C ARG A 103 -4.45 0.04 -1.14
N ASN A 104 -5.51 0.06 -0.33
CA ASN A 104 -5.83 1.22 0.49
C ASN A 104 -4.85 1.42 1.65
N ALA A 105 -4.28 0.34 2.22
CA ALA A 105 -3.22 0.44 3.22
C ALA A 105 -1.92 1.05 2.71
N LEU A 106 -1.73 1.09 1.39
CA LEU A 106 -0.61 1.77 0.72
C LEU A 106 -0.96 3.19 0.25
N GLN A 107 -2.14 3.72 0.57
CA GLN A 107 -2.46 5.12 0.24
C GLN A 107 -1.70 6.09 1.14
N ALA A 108 -1.68 7.37 0.76
CA ALA A 108 -1.05 8.42 1.57
C ALA A 108 -1.88 8.81 2.81
N HIS A 109 -3.13 8.34 2.94
CA HIS A 109 -4.09 8.66 4.02
C HIS A 109 -4.13 10.15 4.40
N THR A 110 -4.23 11.02 3.39
CA THR A 110 -4.37 12.48 3.62
C THR A 110 -5.71 12.81 4.27
N ALA A 111 -5.85 14.01 4.83
CA ALA A 111 -7.13 14.47 5.38
C ALA A 111 -8.28 14.36 4.37
N THR A 112 -8.03 14.67 3.10
CA THR A 112 -9.01 14.51 2.01
C THR A 112 -9.39 13.04 1.81
N TRP A 113 -8.39 12.14 1.73
CA TRP A 113 -8.65 10.71 1.57
C TRP A 113 -9.45 10.14 2.75
N LEU A 114 -9.13 10.55 3.98
CA LEU A 114 -9.86 10.13 5.17
C LEU A 114 -11.32 10.58 5.15
N ALA A 115 -11.58 11.83 4.75
CA ALA A 115 -12.94 12.34 4.61
C ALA A 115 -13.75 11.62 3.53
N GLU A 116 -13.15 11.38 2.36
CA GLU A 116 -13.79 10.66 1.25
C GLU A 116 -14.12 9.20 1.60
N ASN A 117 -13.38 8.59 2.53
CA ASN A 117 -13.58 7.22 2.98
C ASN A 117 -14.30 7.11 4.34
N SER A 118 -14.66 8.23 4.96
CA SER A 118 -15.29 8.31 6.29
C SER A 118 -14.45 7.65 7.40
N LEU A 119 -13.14 7.91 7.39
CA LEU A 119 -12.13 7.35 8.30
C LEU A 119 -11.39 8.44 9.10
N GLU A 120 -11.96 9.64 9.26
CA GLU A 120 -11.31 10.78 9.90
C GLU A 120 -10.91 10.50 11.36
N SER A 121 -11.65 9.61 12.05
CA SER A 121 -11.32 9.17 13.41
C SER A 121 -9.97 8.43 13.50
N LEU A 122 -9.44 7.95 12.38
CA LEU A 122 -8.17 7.23 12.27
C LEU A 122 -7.00 8.12 11.83
N ALA A 123 -7.16 9.44 11.82
CA ALA A 123 -6.11 10.39 11.40
C ALA A 123 -4.80 10.31 12.22
N PHE A 124 -4.83 9.60 13.37
CA PHE A 124 -3.64 9.37 14.19
C PHE A 124 -2.75 8.22 13.67
N LEU A 125 -3.26 7.35 12.78
CA LEU A 125 -2.48 6.25 12.22
C LEU A 125 -1.49 6.79 11.16
N PRO A 126 -0.20 6.38 11.23
CA PRO A 126 0.78 6.82 10.24
C PRO A 126 0.56 6.14 8.89
N SER A 127 0.85 6.84 7.80
CA SER A 127 0.89 6.24 6.46
C SER A 127 2.22 5.53 6.19
N VAL A 128 2.18 4.54 5.31
CA VAL A 128 3.39 3.96 4.69
C VAL A 128 4.15 5.07 3.95
N ARG A 129 5.45 5.20 4.19
CA ARG A 129 6.26 6.28 3.61
C ARG A 129 6.99 5.87 2.34
N LYS A 130 7.39 4.60 2.23
CA LYS A 130 8.19 4.12 1.08
C LYS A 130 7.42 4.24 -0.24
N TYR A 131 6.12 3.92 -0.23
CA TYR A 131 5.27 3.91 -1.42
C TYR A 131 3.91 4.51 -1.14
N SER A 132 3.32 5.14 -2.17
CA SER A 132 1.93 5.55 -2.19
C SER A 132 1.26 4.91 -3.40
N TYR A 133 0.24 4.08 -3.20
CA TYR A 133 -0.56 3.54 -4.29
C TYR A 133 -1.25 4.68 -5.08
N PRO A 134 -1.37 4.61 -6.42
CA PRO A 134 -0.86 3.56 -7.32
C PRO A 134 0.59 3.77 -7.80
N HIS A 135 1.32 4.72 -7.22
CA HIS A 135 2.70 5.07 -7.58
C HIS A 135 3.75 4.16 -6.92
N THR A 136 3.65 2.86 -7.17
CA THR A 136 4.66 1.86 -6.74
C THR A 136 5.63 1.55 -7.91
N PRO A 137 6.76 0.84 -7.68
CA PRO A 137 7.65 0.40 -8.77
C PRO A 137 6.95 -0.44 -9.85
N LEU A 138 5.83 -1.09 -9.50
CA LEU A 138 5.01 -1.86 -10.43
C LEU A 138 3.68 -1.16 -10.80
N GLY A 139 3.51 0.10 -10.41
CA GLY A 139 2.25 0.82 -10.56
C GLY A 139 1.15 0.19 -9.70
N ALA A 140 -0.02 -0.06 -10.29
CA ALA A 140 -1.13 -0.74 -9.62
C ALA A 140 -0.97 -2.27 -9.54
N ALA A 141 0.01 -2.87 -10.23
CA ALA A 141 0.22 -4.30 -10.26
C ALA A 141 0.92 -4.80 -8.97
N LEU A 142 0.14 -4.94 -7.90
CA LEU A 142 0.65 -5.28 -6.57
C LEU A 142 0.78 -6.79 -6.32
N PHE A 143 0.02 -7.62 -7.04
CA PHE A 143 -0.10 -9.04 -6.71
C PHE A 143 0.68 -9.90 -7.68
N ARG A 144 1.53 -10.78 -7.15
CA ARG A 144 2.21 -11.79 -7.94
C ARG A 144 1.21 -12.85 -8.41
N VAL A 145 1.24 -13.17 -9.70
CA VAL A 145 0.34 -14.17 -10.32
C VAL A 145 1.09 -15.32 -11.00
N ARG A 146 2.42 -15.28 -10.96
CA ARG A 146 3.30 -16.33 -11.49
C ARG A 146 4.34 -16.77 -10.47
N PRO A 147 4.78 -18.04 -10.50
CA PRO A 147 5.87 -18.52 -9.67
C PRO A 147 7.15 -17.68 -9.80
N PRO A 148 7.96 -17.60 -8.73
CA PRO A 148 9.27 -16.98 -8.83
C PRO A 148 10.14 -17.69 -9.88
N GLY A 149 10.86 -16.91 -10.69
CA GLY A 149 11.75 -17.43 -11.73
C GLY A 149 11.05 -17.88 -13.03
N GLU A 150 9.70 -17.90 -13.07
CA GLU A 150 8.98 -18.29 -14.28
C GLU A 150 8.71 -17.09 -15.21
N GLY A 151 9.65 -16.88 -16.14
CA GLY A 151 9.46 -16.15 -17.40
C GLY A 151 9.51 -14.61 -17.36
N GLY A 152 10.30 -14.04 -18.27
CA GLY A 152 10.19 -12.65 -18.73
C GLY A 152 10.54 -11.55 -17.71
N ALA A 153 10.26 -10.30 -18.07
CA ALA A 153 10.48 -9.15 -17.21
C ALA A 153 9.65 -9.25 -15.91
N LEU A 154 10.22 -8.84 -14.77
CA LEU A 154 9.60 -8.88 -13.43
C LEU A 154 8.13 -8.45 -13.45
N ARG A 155 7.85 -7.30 -14.09
CA ARG A 155 6.51 -6.69 -14.15
C ARG A 155 5.44 -7.62 -14.72
N ALA A 156 5.81 -8.52 -15.63
CA ALA A 156 4.87 -9.44 -16.23
C ALA A 156 4.40 -10.54 -15.25
N SER A 157 5.11 -10.75 -14.14
CA SER A 157 4.73 -11.69 -13.08
C SER A 157 3.71 -11.10 -12.09
N PHE A 158 3.33 -9.84 -12.25
CA PHE A 158 2.44 -9.11 -11.34
C PHE A 158 1.21 -8.57 -12.07
N ALA A 159 0.10 -8.47 -11.35
CA ALA A 159 -1.17 -7.96 -11.82
C ALA A 159 -1.91 -7.17 -10.72
N GLU A 160 -2.96 -6.45 -11.10
CA GLU A 160 -3.85 -5.74 -10.16
C GLU A 160 -4.89 -6.68 -9.51
N PHE A 161 -5.03 -7.88 -10.06
CA PHE A 161 -5.98 -8.91 -9.65
C PHE A 161 -5.25 -10.22 -9.31
N ALA A 162 -5.70 -10.87 -8.23
CA ALA A 162 -5.35 -12.23 -7.86
C ALA A 162 -6.52 -12.81 -7.05
N ASP A 163 -6.92 -14.05 -7.35
CA ASP A 163 -7.93 -14.76 -6.56
C ASP A 163 -7.34 -15.29 -5.24
N ALA A 164 -8.19 -15.85 -4.37
CA ALA A 164 -7.76 -16.36 -3.06
C ALA A 164 -6.64 -17.41 -3.17
N HIS A 165 -6.72 -18.30 -4.17
CA HIS A 165 -5.72 -19.34 -4.38
C HIS A 165 -4.37 -18.76 -4.81
N THR A 166 -4.38 -17.82 -5.75
CA THR A 166 -3.19 -17.11 -6.26
C THR A 166 -2.55 -16.28 -5.16
N LEU A 167 -3.35 -15.61 -4.33
CA LEU A 167 -2.87 -14.86 -3.17
C LEU A 167 -2.18 -15.80 -2.18
N GLN A 168 -2.85 -16.90 -1.80
CA GLN A 168 -2.28 -17.91 -0.91
C GLN A 168 -0.95 -18.43 -1.44
N GLN A 169 -0.88 -18.79 -2.72
CA GLN A 169 0.27 -19.47 -3.30
C GLN A 169 1.48 -18.57 -3.54
N PHE A 170 1.27 -17.29 -3.94
CA PHE A 170 2.36 -16.44 -4.44
C PHE A 170 2.56 -15.13 -3.67
N ASN A 171 1.64 -14.74 -2.80
CA ASN A 171 1.65 -13.44 -2.12
C ASN A 171 1.75 -13.56 -0.60
N THR A 172 1.81 -14.78 -0.08
CA THR A 172 1.84 -15.04 1.36
C THR A 172 2.85 -16.13 1.68
N PHE A 173 3.25 -16.21 2.95
CA PHE A 173 4.07 -17.29 3.47
C PHE A 173 3.44 -17.87 4.73
N PHE A 174 3.59 -19.16 4.93
CA PHE A 174 3.03 -19.87 6.07
C PHE A 174 3.72 -19.46 7.37
N VAL A 175 2.92 -19.24 8.43
CA VAL A 175 3.41 -18.90 9.77
C VAL A 175 3.11 -20.02 10.76
N SER A 176 1.85 -20.45 10.85
CA SER A 176 1.41 -21.44 11.83
C SER A 176 0.05 -22.05 11.44
N ARG A 177 -0.44 -22.97 12.25
CA ARG A 177 -1.86 -23.39 12.26
C ARG A 177 -2.57 -22.95 13.54
N ASP A 178 -1.82 -22.44 14.51
CA ASP A 178 -2.36 -22.03 15.80
C ASP A 178 -2.99 -20.65 15.70
N VAL A 179 -4.32 -20.61 15.79
CA VAL A 179 -5.08 -19.38 15.65
C VAL A 179 -4.83 -18.34 16.73
N ARG A 180 -4.27 -18.76 17.85
CA ARG A 180 -4.04 -17.90 18.99
C ARG A 180 -2.82 -17.00 18.80
N LEU A 181 -2.01 -17.25 17.76
CA LEU A 181 -0.79 -16.50 17.51
C LEU A 181 -1.00 -15.26 16.61
N ALA A 182 -2.23 -14.95 16.17
CA ALA A 182 -2.40 -13.89 15.16
C ALA A 182 -2.15 -12.55 15.71
N GLN A 183 -1.59 -11.76 14.82
CA GLN A 183 -1.56 -10.34 14.93
C GLN A 183 -2.54 -9.74 13.90
N PRO A 184 -3.22 -8.63 14.22
CA PRO A 184 -4.04 -7.90 13.27
C PRO A 184 -3.30 -7.64 11.95
N GLY A 185 -3.92 -7.98 10.83
CA GLY A 185 -3.35 -7.94 9.48
C GLY A 185 -2.82 -9.28 8.96
N ASP A 186 -2.83 -10.34 9.78
CA ASP A 186 -2.53 -11.69 9.32
C ASP A 186 -3.68 -12.27 8.50
N LEU A 187 -3.37 -13.27 7.67
CA LEU A 187 -4.29 -13.90 6.73
C LEU A 187 -4.55 -15.35 7.11
N LEU A 188 -5.81 -15.78 7.00
CA LEU A 188 -6.22 -17.16 7.14
C LEU A 188 -6.74 -17.66 5.82
N PHE A 189 -6.24 -18.79 5.37
CA PHE A 189 -6.77 -19.49 4.21
C PHE A 189 -7.33 -20.85 4.63
N TYR A 190 -8.52 -21.17 4.14
CA TYR A 190 -9.13 -22.49 4.32
C TYR A 190 -9.86 -22.93 3.07
N ARG A 191 -10.04 -24.24 2.94
CA ARG A 191 -10.78 -24.83 1.82
C ARG A 191 -12.18 -25.26 2.24
N GLN A 192 -13.20 -24.78 1.53
CA GLN A 192 -14.57 -25.28 1.63
C GLN A 192 -14.77 -26.33 0.53
N LEU A 193 -15.00 -27.59 0.93
CA LEU A 193 -15.05 -28.72 0.00
C LEU A 193 -16.32 -28.77 -0.87
N GLU A 194 -17.36 -28.00 -0.50
CA GLU A 194 -18.71 -28.09 -1.07
C GLU A 194 -19.14 -26.82 -1.84
N GLN A 195 -18.22 -25.88 -2.12
CA GLN A 195 -18.53 -24.60 -2.77
C GLN A 195 -17.80 -24.44 -4.11
N ASN A 196 -18.42 -23.68 -5.03
CA ASN A 196 -17.88 -23.42 -6.38
C ASN A 196 -16.56 -22.61 -6.37
N SER A 197 -16.26 -21.92 -5.26
CA SER A 197 -14.93 -21.35 -4.99
C SER A 197 -14.40 -21.99 -3.71
N PRO A 198 -13.57 -23.05 -3.82
CA PRO A 198 -13.16 -23.80 -2.63
C PRO A 198 -12.17 -23.02 -1.78
N TYR A 199 -11.56 -21.94 -2.26
CA TYR A 199 -10.58 -21.16 -1.50
C TYR A 199 -11.22 -19.94 -0.86
N HIS A 200 -11.11 -19.84 0.46
CA HIS A 200 -11.57 -18.70 1.23
C HIS A 200 -10.41 -18.04 1.96
N SER A 201 -10.41 -16.70 2.01
CA SER A 201 -9.40 -15.89 2.69
C SER A 201 -10.04 -15.00 3.74
N VAL A 202 -9.42 -14.89 4.92
CA VAL A 202 -9.85 -13.99 6.00
C VAL A 202 -8.69 -13.10 6.40
N ILE A 203 -8.96 -11.83 6.68
CA ILE A 203 -8.02 -10.94 7.36
C ILE A 203 -8.34 -10.98 8.84
N PHE A 204 -7.37 -11.35 9.67
CA PHE A 204 -7.49 -11.28 11.12
C PHE A 204 -7.37 -9.82 11.55
N VAL A 205 -8.39 -9.30 12.24
CA VAL A 205 -8.43 -7.88 12.67
C VAL A 205 -8.22 -7.71 14.18
N GLY A 206 -8.03 -8.81 14.90
CA GLY A 206 -7.90 -8.83 16.35
C GLY A 206 -9.10 -9.46 17.04
N THR A 207 -8.97 -9.68 18.35
CA THR A 207 -10.09 -10.09 19.19
C THR A 207 -10.85 -8.83 19.60
N ALA A 208 -12.00 -8.57 18.98
CA ALA A 208 -13.01 -7.76 19.65
C ALA A 208 -13.28 -8.41 21.01
N SER A 209 -13.36 -7.61 22.08
CA SER A 209 -13.90 -8.08 23.35
C SER A 209 -15.40 -8.35 23.19
N SER A 210 -15.74 -9.45 22.54
CA SER A 210 -17.10 -9.93 22.35
C SER A 210 -17.08 -11.44 22.17
N SER A 211 -17.41 -12.11 23.27
CA SER A 211 -17.93 -13.48 23.43
C SER A 211 -18.03 -14.36 22.17
N GLU A 212 -17.30 -15.47 22.24
CA GLU A 212 -17.72 -16.82 21.87
C GLU A 212 -18.44 -17.00 20.51
N VAL A 213 -17.65 -17.25 19.47
CA VAL A 213 -18.02 -18.22 18.43
C VAL A 213 -16.85 -19.18 18.27
N GLY A 214 -17.02 -20.39 18.79
CA GLY A 214 -16.07 -21.48 18.60
C GLY A 214 -15.97 -21.85 17.13
N LEU A 215 -14.87 -21.50 16.48
CA LEU A 215 -14.60 -21.95 15.12
C LEU A 215 -13.75 -23.23 15.16
N LYS A 216 -14.40 -24.39 14.98
CA LYS A 216 -13.73 -25.58 14.47
C LYS A 216 -13.58 -25.40 12.95
N MET A 217 -12.48 -24.80 12.52
CA MET A 217 -12.07 -24.81 11.10
C MET A 217 -10.56 -25.04 10.99
N ALA A 218 -10.15 -25.89 10.05
CA ALA A 218 -8.75 -26.04 9.69
C ALA A 218 -8.30 -24.78 8.94
N ALA A 219 -7.77 -23.81 9.68
CA ALA A 219 -7.19 -22.58 9.15
C ALA A 219 -5.69 -22.78 8.91
N SER A 220 -5.20 -22.44 7.73
CA SER A 220 -3.77 -22.26 7.46
C SER A 220 -3.43 -20.79 7.57
N TRP A 221 -2.38 -20.47 8.33
CA TRP A 221 -2.04 -19.08 8.65
C TRP A 221 -0.93 -18.57 7.78
N CYS A 222 -1.12 -17.38 7.23
CA CYS A 222 -0.12 -16.70 6.43
C CYS A 222 -0.06 -15.20 6.76
N THR A 223 1.10 -14.58 6.57
CA THR A 223 1.26 -13.11 6.70
C THR A 223 1.41 -12.44 5.33
N THR A 224 1.05 -11.16 5.22
CA THR A 224 1.48 -10.28 4.10
C THR A 224 3.01 -10.01 4.20
N PRO A 225 3.75 -9.81 3.09
CA PRO A 225 5.17 -10.19 3.08
C PRO A 225 6.16 -9.21 3.74
N ALA A 226 6.99 -9.72 4.66
CA ALA A 226 8.46 -9.59 4.76
C ALA A 226 9.01 -10.57 5.84
N PRO A 227 10.24 -11.12 5.72
CA PRO A 227 10.43 -12.57 5.57
C PRO A 227 10.98 -13.29 6.80
N ALA A 228 10.71 -14.60 6.91
CA ALA A 228 11.62 -15.61 7.47
C ALA A 228 11.30 -17.02 6.93
N ALA A 229 12.33 -17.64 6.33
CA ALA A 229 12.66 -19.06 6.29
C ALA A 229 11.58 -20.17 6.15
N SER A 230 11.77 -20.91 5.05
CA SER A 230 11.84 -22.38 4.96
C SER A 230 10.60 -23.21 4.57
N LEU A 231 10.92 -24.14 3.65
CA LEU A 231 10.15 -25.24 3.09
C LEU A 231 9.49 -26.14 4.14
N LEU A 232 8.46 -26.88 3.67
CA LEU A 232 7.84 -28.07 4.26
C LEU A 232 6.82 -27.82 5.39
N GLU A 233 5.58 -27.53 5.01
CA GLU A 233 4.46 -28.32 5.54
C GLU A 233 3.49 -28.69 4.43
N ARG A 234 3.54 -29.97 4.11
CA ARG A 234 2.68 -30.67 3.17
C ARG A 234 1.23 -30.52 3.59
N CYS A 235 0.37 -30.56 2.59
CA CYS A 235 -0.99 -31.05 2.71
C CYS A 235 -1.03 -32.30 3.62
N ALA A 236 -1.67 -32.14 4.77
CA ALA A 236 -2.25 -33.17 5.62
C ALA A 236 -3.30 -32.43 6.47
N ALA A 237 -4.59 -32.77 6.50
CA ALA A 237 -5.37 -33.82 5.84
C ALA A 237 -6.55 -33.19 5.08
#